data_AF-A0A968NLF2-F1
#
_entry.id   AF-A0A968NLF2-F1
#
_cell.length_a   1.000
_cell.length_b   1.000
_cell.length_c   1.000
_cell.angle_alpha   90.00
_cell.angle_beta   90.00
_cell.angle_gamma   90.00
#
_symmetry.space_group_name_H-M   'P 1'
#
loop_
_entity.id
_entity.type
_entity.pdbx_description
1 polymer ?
#
loop_
_entity_poly.entity_id
_entity_poly.type
_entity_poly.pdbx_seq_one_letter_code
_entity_poly.pdbx_strand_id
1 'polypeptide(L)' 'MPKIAIVGMDCCVGGCKDLDAFERTIYDGNQHFIPLPSQRWQNVEI' A
#
# COMPACT_ATOMS: atom_id res chain seq x y z
N MET A 1 -12.24 -22.72 -21.27
CA MET A 1 -11.32 -22.62 -20.12
C MET A 1 -12.15 -22.43 -18.85
N PRO A 2 -11.85 -23.11 -17.75
CA PRO A 2 -12.55 -22.91 -16.48
C PRO A 2 -12.22 -21.52 -15.90
N LYS A 3 -13.18 -20.91 -15.21
CA LYS A 3 -12.99 -19.64 -14.48
C LYS A 3 -12.45 -19.94 -13.08
N ILE A 4 -11.55 -19.10 -12.60
CA ILE A 4 -11.05 -19.14 -11.22
C ILE A 4 -11.71 -18.00 -10.44
N ALA A 5 -12.27 -18.31 -9.27
CA ALA A 5 -12.85 -17.32 -8.39
C ALA A 5 -11.81 -16.77 -7.41
N ILE A 6 -11.86 -15.47 -7.15
CA ILE A 6 -11.19 -14.84 -6.01
C ILE A 6 -12.18 -14.92 -4.85
N VAL A 7 -11.81 -15.62 -3.78
CA VAL A 7 -12.69 -15.90 -2.63
C VAL A 7 -12.34 -15.09 -1.37
N GLY A 8 -11.27 -14.29 -1.42
CA GLY A 8 -10.83 -13.43 -0.33
C GLY A 8 -9.59 -12.64 -0.71
N MET A 9 -9.34 -11.54 0.00
CA MET A 9 -8.20 -10.65 -0.20
C MET A 9 -7.86 -9.93 1.10
N ASP A 10 -6.59 -9.55 1.25
CA ASP A 10 -6.10 -8.60 2.25
C ASP A 10 -4.94 -7.80 1.62
N CYS A 11 -4.62 -6.61 2.15
CA CYS A 11 -3.53 -5.79 1.64
C CYS A 11 -2.81 -4.97 2.73
N CYS A 12 -1.50 -4.78 2.55
CA CYS A 12 -0.70 -3.81 3.29
C CYS A 12 0.08 -3.00 2.26
N VAL A 13 -0.32 -1.73 2.09
CA VAL A 13 0.23 -0.82 1.07
C VAL A 13 0.74 0.45 1.73
N GLY A 14 1.54 1.23 1.01
CA GLY A 14 2.11 2.48 1.55
C GLY A 14 1.02 3.36 2.16
N GLY A 15 1.11 3.60 3.47
CA GLY A 15 0.15 4.41 4.22
C GLY A 15 -1.19 3.74 4.59
N CYS A 16 -1.49 2.53 4.11
CA CYS A 16 -2.74 1.81 4.42
C CYS A 16 -2.47 0.42 4.99
N LYS A 17 -3.02 0.15 6.17
CA LYS A 17 -2.75 -1.09 6.92
C LYS A 17 -3.65 -2.27 6.53
N ASP A 18 -4.74 -1.98 5.84
CA ASP A 18 -5.79 -2.92 5.47
C ASP A 18 -6.52 -2.44 4.20
N LEU A 19 -7.42 -3.27 3.70
CA LEU A 19 -8.25 -2.98 2.52
C LEU A 19 -9.18 -1.79 2.73
N ASP A 20 -9.72 -1.61 3.94
CA ASP A 20 -10.66 -0.51 4.24
C ASP A 20 -9.95 0.86 4.15
N ALA A 21 -8.73 0.95 4.67
CA ALA A 21 -7.91 2.16 4.58
C ALA A 21 -7.49 2.46 3.14
N PHE A 22 -7.21 1.41 2.36
CA PHE A 22 -6.86 1.55 0.94
C PHE A 22 -8.06 1.98 0.09
N GLU A 23 -9.23 1.39 0.33
CA GLU A 23 -10.48 1.72 -0.38
C GLU A 23 -10.85 3.20 -0.18
N ARG A 24 -10.87 3.67 1.07
CA ARG A 24 -11.13 5.09 1.38
C ARG A 24 -10.16 6.05 0.70
N THR A 25 -8.88 5.71 0.69
CA THR A 25 -7.84 6.51 0.03
C THR A 25 -8.14 6.77 -1.44
N ILE A 26 -8.66 5.77 -2.16
CA ILE A 26 -9.01 5.89 -3.58
C ILE A 26 -10.17 6.87 -3.75
N TYR A 27 -11.22 6.76 -2.92
CA TYR A 27 -12.37 7.66 -2.99
C TYR A 27 -12.05 9.10 -2.60
N ASP A 28 -11.18 9.28 -1.61
CA ASP A 28 -10.76 10.60 -1.15
C ASP A 28 -9.69 11.25 -2.07
N GLY A 29 -9.11 10.49 -3.00
CA GLY A 29 -8.03 10.97 -3.87
C GLY A 29 -6.70 11.21 -3.13
N ASN A 30 -6.47 10.49 -2.04
CA ASN A 30 -5.28 10.68 -1.20
C ASN A 30 -4.02 10.07 -1.84
N GLN A 31 -2.93 10.84 -1.91
CA GLN A 31 -1.63 10.37 -2.38
C GLN A 31 -0.71 9.99 -1.19
N HIS A 32 -0.21 8.76 -1.18
CA HIS A 32 0.67 8.23 -0.13
C HIS A 32 2.17 8.28 -0.46
N PHE A 33 2.56 9.06 -1.47
CA PHE A 33 3.98 9.22 -1.79
C PHE A 33 4.68 10.03 -0.71
N ILE A 34 5.73 9.44 -0.15
CA ILE A 34 6.59 10.05 0.85
C ILE A 34 8.03 10.11 0.32
N PRO A 35 8.83 11.10 0.76
CA PRO A 35 10.27 11.01 0.64
C PRO A 35 10.78 9.71 1.25
N LEU A 36 11.94 9.25 0.78
CA LEU A 36 12.52 8.02 1.26
C LEU A 36 12.75 8.08 2.78
N PRO A 37 12.16 7.17 3.59
CA PRO A 37 12.30 7.22 5.04
C PRO A 37 13.77 7.15 5.46
N SER A 38 14.20 8.01 6.37
CA SER A 38 15.61 8.07 6.84
C SER A 38 16.09 6.72 7.39
N GLN A 39 15.21 6.00 8.08
CA GLN A 39 15.49 4.68 8.64
C GLN A 39 15.53 3.54 7.60
N ARG A 40 15.14 3.78 6.35
CA ARG A 40 15.18 2.76 5.29
C ARG A 40 16.60 2.51 4.79
N TRP A 41 17.50 3.47 4.94
CA TRP A 41 18.89 3.31 4.55
C TRP A 41 19.69 2.60 5.64
N GLN A 42 20.43 1.55 5.25
CA GLN A 42 21.46 0.94 6.08
C GLN A 42 22.81 1.63 5.79
N ASN A 43 23.05 2.79 6.42
CA ASN A 43 24.36 3.46 6.45
C ASN A 43 24.97 3.81 5.08
N VAL A 44 24.17 4.26 4.11
CA VAL A 44 24.72 4.92 2.90
C VAL A 44 24.71 6.42 3.18
N GLU A 45 25.88 6.98 3.49
CA GLU A 45 26.09 8.43 3.54
C GLU A 45 25.91 8.99 2.12
N ILE A 46 25.08 10.03 1.98
CA ILE A 46 24.84 10.76 0.72
C ILE A 46 25.85 11.88 0.59
#